data_AF-A0A4Y2CD31-F1
#
_entry.id   AF-A0A4Y2CD31-F1
#
_cell.length_a   1.000
_cell.length_b   1.000
_cell.length_c   1.000
_cell.angle_alpha   90.00
_cell.angle_beta   90.00
_cell.angle_gamma   90.00
#
_symmetry.space_group_name_H-M   'P 1'
#
loop_
_entity.id
_entity.type
_entity.pdbx_description
1 polymer ?
#
loop_
_entity_poly.entity_id
_entity_poly.type
_entity_poly.pdbx_seq_one_letter_code
_entity_poly.pdbx_strand_id
1 'polypeptide(L)'
;MKLNCQYGAQHFCKMISLARQLPDNVKQIIYKVFSKDAYFAHSEHLLLTMLHDSRKHIRELAVRRILGARERKTKNLGGLRFFKLPKLNFEPADCIDLIDWSNFVVTEPPLTMHIKDLKEMCKEQFPVITFEEFSCQTQSVE
;
A
#
# COMPACT_ATOMS: atom_id res chain seq x y z
N MET A 1 -4.30 -20.18 7.58
CA MET A 1 -5.07 -19.15 6.85
C MET A 1 -4.10 -18.45 5.92
N LYS A 2 -4.36 -18.48 4.60
CA LYS A 2 -3.46 -17.93 3.59
C LYS A 2 -3.65 -16.41 3.52
N LEU A 3 -2.58 -15.62 3.67
CA LEU A 3 -2.66 -14.16 3.71
C LEU A 3 -2.11 -13.58 2.40
N ASN A 4 -3.00 -13.07 1.55
CA ASN A 4 -2.64 -12.31 0.37
C ASN A 4 -2.35 -10.86 0.79
N CYS A 5 -1.07 -10.53 0.98
CA CYS A 5 -0.59 -9.21 1.39
C CYS A 5 -1.05 -8.05 0.49
N GLN A 6 -1.40 -8.33 -0.77
CA GLN A 6 -1.88 -7.34 -1.73
C GLN A 6 -3.22 -6.70 -1.37
N TYR A 7 -4.06 -7.36 -0.55
CA TYR A 7 -5.39 -6.85 -0.20
C TYR A 7 -5.43 -6.08 1.12
N GLY A 8 -4.35 -6.08 1.90
CA GLY A 8 -4.32 -5.45 3.22
C GLY A 8 -4.73 -3.98 3.17
N ALA A 9 -4.09 -3.20 2.31
CA ALA A 9 -4.41 -1.77 2.15
C ALA A 9 -5.81 -1.56 1.56
N GLN A 10 -6.23 -2.40 0.62
CA GLN A 10 -7.58 -2.32 0.04
C GLN A 10 -8.68 -2.52 1.09
N HIS A 11 -8.55 -3.55 1.92
CA HIS A 11 -9.48 -3.82 3.02
C HIS A 11 -9.48 -2.66 4.03
N PHE A 12 -8.30 -2.13 4.35
CA PHE A 12 -8.16 -0.98 5.24
C PHE A 12 -8.86 0.28 4.68
N CYS A 13 -8.65 0.59 3.40
CA CYS A 13 -9.36 1.66 2.69
C CYS A 13 -10.89 1.47 2.71
N LYS A 14 -11.36 0.22 2.54
CA LYS A 14 -12.78 -0.11 2.62
C LYS A 14 -13.34 0.09 4.03
N MET A 15 -12.59 -0.31 5.06
CA MET A 15 -12.99 -0.09 6.46
C MET A 15 -13.12 1.39 6.80
N ILE A 16 -12.18 2.23 6.35
CA ILE A 16 -12.26 3.69 6.53
C ILE A 16 -13.50 4.25 5.82
N SER A 17 -13.76 3.81 4.59
CA SER A 17 -14.93 4.24 3.82
C SER A 17 -16.25 3.89 4.51
N LEU A 18 -16.33 2.74 5.16
CA LEU A 18 -17.50 2.33 5.94
C LEU A 18 -17.60 3.13 7.25
N ALA A 19 -16.49 3.35 7.94
CA ALA A 19 -16.48 4.11 9.19
C ALA A 19 -16.98 5.55 9.01
N ARG A 20 -16.74 6.16 7.84
CA ARG A 20 -17.27 7.49 7.49
C ARG A 20 -18.79 7.59 7.57
N GLN A 21 -19.51 6.48 7.45
CA GLN A 21 -20.97 6.43 7.46
C GLN A 21 -21.56 6.34 8.89
N LEU A 22 -20.72 6.14 9.90
CA LEU A 22 -21.16 6.00 11.28
C LEU A 22 -21.54 7.34 11.92
N PRO A 23 -22.16 7.36 13.11
CA PRO A 23 -22.33 8.59 13.89
C PRO A 23 -21.00 9.18 14.38
N ASP A 24 -20.89 10.50 14.50
CA ASP A 24 -19.60 11.18 14.77
C ASP A 24 -18.96 10.79 16.11
N ASN A 25 -19.76 10.51 17.14
CA ASN A 25 -19.26 10.00 18.43
C ASN A 25 -18.54 8.65 18.27
N VAL A 26 -19.02 7.79 17.37
CA VAL A 26 -18.42 6.48 17.07
C VAL A 26 -17.20 6.65 16.15
N LYS A 27 -17.29 7.52 15.13
CA LYS A 27 -16.16 7.83 14.22
C LYS A 27 -14.90 8.22 14.99
N GLN A 28 -15.03 9.10 15.99
CA GLN A 28 -13.88 9.57 16.76
C GLN A 28 -13.14 8.45 17.49
N ILE A 29 -13.86 7.42 17.95
CA ILE A 29 -13.25 6.25 18.60
C ILE A 29 -12.54 5.38 17.55
N ILE A 30 -13.22 5.09 16.44
CA ILE A 30 -12.70 4.23 15.38
C ILE A 30 -11.49 4.87 14.67
N TYR A 31 -11.51 6.17 14.41
CA TYR A 31 -10.39 6.88 13.77
C TYR A 31 -9.12 6.85 14.63
N LYS A 32 -9.26 6.81 15.96
CA LYS A 32 -8.11 6.59 16.86
C LYS A 32 -7.54 5.18 16.70
N VAL A 33 -8.39 4.16 16.52
CA VAL A 33 -7.96 2.78 16.27
C VAL A 33 -7.24 2.70 14.91
N PHE A 34 -7.86 3.19 13.85
CA PHE A 34 -7.25 3.21 12.52
C PHE A 34 -5.93 3.97 12.47
N SER A 35 -5.80 5.07 13.21
CA SER A 35 -4.54 5.80 13.28
C SER A 35 -3.41 4.96 13.89
N LYS A 36 -3.71 4.03 14.81
CA LYS A 36 -2.73 3.07 15.35
C LYS A 36 -2.43 1.96 14.34
N ASP A 37 -3.44 1.55 13.56
CA ASP A 37 -3.33 0.53 12.52
C ASP A 37 -2.93 1.07 11.14
N ALA A 38 -2.42 2.31 11.09
CA ALA A 38 -2.10 2.99 9.83
C ALA A 38 -0.95 2.32 9.05
N TYR A 39 -0.29 1.30 9.60
CA TYR A 39 0.72 0.50 8.91
C TYR A 39 0.17 -0.18 7.63
N PHE A 40 -1.13 -0.49 7.59
CA PHE A 40 -1.79 -0.99 6.37
C PHE A 40 -1.81 0.05 5.24
N ALA A 41 -1.75 1.34 5.59
CA ALA A 41 -1.67 2.44 4.63
C ALA A 41 -0.23 2.85 4.31
N HIS A 42 0.78 2.06 4.70
CA HIS A 42 2.16 2.34 4.32
C HIS A 42 2.31 2.41 2.80
N SER A 43 3.20 3.28 2.31
CA SER A 43 3.36 3.54 0.87
C SER A 43 3.62 2.27 0.06
N GLU A 44 4.40 1.33 0.59
CA GLU A 44 4.65 0.04 -0.06
C GLU A 44 3.38 -0.81 -0.19
N HIS A 45 2.51 -0.87 0.83
CA HIS A 45 1.25 -1.60 0.78
C HIS A 45 0.26 -0.97 -0.20
N LEU A 46 0.19 0.37 -0.21
CA LEU A 46 -0.63 1.11 -1.17
C LEU A 46 -0.14 0.89 -2.61
N LEU A 47 1.17 0.90 -2.85
CA LEU A 47 1.73 0.63 -4.18
C LEU A 47 1.37 -0.77 -4.68
N LEU A 48 1.42 -1.80 -3.81
CA LEU A 48 0.98 -3.14 -4.17
C LEU A 48 -0.50 -3.17 -4.54
N THR A 49 -1.35 -2.52 -3.74
CA THR A 49 -2.79 -2.41 -4.05
C THR A 49 -3.03 -1.70 -5.39
N MET A 50 -2.31 -0.60 -5.64
CA MET A 50 -2.42 0.16 -6.87
C MET A 50 -1.95 -0.62 -8.11
N LEU A 51 -0.96 -1.51 -7.97
CA LEU A 51 -0.54 -2.40 -9.07
C LEU A 51 -1.64 -3.37 -9.50
N HIS A 52 -2.53 -3.75 -8.59
CA HIS A 52 -3.67 -4.63 -8.86
C HIS A 52 -4.98 -3.88 -9.13
N ASP A 53 -4.95 -2.55 -9.20
CA ASP A 53 -6.15 -1.75 -9.46
C ASP A 53 -6.66 -2.02 -10.89
N SER A 54 -7.98 -2.11 -11.07
CA SER A 54 -8.59 -2.33 -12.39
C SER A 54 -8.37 -1.16 -13.35
N ARG A 55 -8.12 0.04 -12.83
CA ARG A 55 -7.92 1.27 -13.60
C ARG A 55 -6.46 1.39 -14.02
N LYS A 56 -6.24 1.40 -15.34
CA LYS A 56 -4.91 1.49 -15.95
C LYS A 56 -4.06 2.65 -15.44
N HIS A 57 -4.63 3.86 -15.35
CA HIS A 57 -3.90 5.04 -14.92
C HIS A 57 -3.37 4.94 -13.47
N ILE A 58 -4.06 4.19 -12.59
CA ILE A 58 -3.60 3.92 -11.22
C ILE A 58 -2.43 2.94 -11.24
N ARG A 59 -2.52 1.88 -12.04
CA ARG A 59 -1.42 0.92 -12.23
C ARG A 59 -0.18 1.62 -12.80
N GLU A 60 -0.33 2.44 -13.82
CA GLU A 60 0.76 3.24 -14.41
C GLU A 60 1.43 4.16 -13.40
N LEU A 61 0.64 4.82 -12.55
CA LEU A 61 1.16 5.65 -11.48
C LEU A 61 1.97 4.84 -10.46
N ALA A 62 1.52 3.64 -10.10
CA ALA A 62 2.24 2.74 -9.20
C ALA A 62 3.57 2.28 -9.81
N VAL A 63 3.55 1.81 -11.06
CA VAL A 63 4.74 1.39 -11.81
C VAL A 63 5.76 2.53 -11.85
N ARG A 64 5.33 3.75 -12.19
CA ARG A 64 6.22 4.92 -12.22
C ARG A 64 6.86 5.20 -10.86
N ARG A 65 6.09 5.12 -9.77
CA ARG A 65 6.59 5.34 -8.40
C ARG A 65 7.59 4.27 -7.99
N ILE A 66 7.32 3.00 -8.30
CA ILE A 66 8.20 1.86 -7.97
C ILE A 66 9.51 1.95 -8.76
N LEU A 67 9.46 2.18 -10.07
CA LEU A 67 10.67 2.33 -10.88
C LEU A 67 11.52 3.50 -10.41
N GLY A 68 10.90 4.65 -10.10
CA GLY A 68 11.60 5.79 -9.52
C GLY A 68 12.24 5.48 -8.16
N ALA A 69 11.57 4.67 -7.33
CA ALA A 69 12.15 4.22 -6.05
C ALA A 69 13.33 3.26 -6.24
N ARG A 70 13.24 2.35 -7.22
CA ARG A 70 14.31 1.42 -7.60
C ARG A 70 15.56 2.18 -8.05
N GLU A 71 15.40 3.17 -8.92
CA GLU A 71 16.51 4.02 -9.37
C GLU A 71 17.18 4.81 -8.23
N ARG A 72 16.38 5.37 -7.31
CA ARG A 72 16.91 6.06 -6.12
C ARG A 72 17.71 5.11 -5.22
N LYS A 73 17.25 3.87 -5.05
CA LYS A 73 17.95 2.83 -4.28
C LYS A 73 19.29 2.47 -4.94
N THR A 74 19.35 2.37 -6.27
CA THR A 74 20.62 2.09 -6.97
C THR A 74 21.63 3.23 -6.81
N LYS A 75 21.17 4.49 -6.72
CA LYS A 75 22.05 5.66 -6.52
C LYS A 75 22.51 5.82 -5.06
N ASN A 76 21.70 5.40 -4.09
CA ASN A 76 22.01 5.48 -2.66
C ASN A 76 22.43 4.09 -2.14
N LEU A 77 23.74 3.80 -2.16
CA LEU A 77 24.34 2.56 -1.65
C LEU A 77 23.96 2.31 -0.17
N GLY A 78 22.89 1.53 0.08
CA GLY A 78 22.62 0.94 1.39
C GLY A 78 21.88 1.79 2.42
N GLY A 79 21.03 2.73 2.02
CA GLY A 79 20.18 3.45 2.97
C GLY A 79 19.18 2.54 3.70
N LEU A 80 19.16 2.60 5.04
CA LEU A 80 18.16 1.93 5.89
C LEU A 80 16.73 2.35 5.49
N ARG A 81 15.82 1.38 5.45
CA ARG A 81 14.38 1.64 5.29
C ARG A 81 13.79 2.03 6.63
N PHE A 82 13.42 3.29 6.80
CA PHE A 82 12.73 3.74 8.00
C PHE A 82 11.22 3.50 7.85
N PHE A 83 10.67 2.68 8.74
CA PHE A 83 9.22 2.54 8.85
C PHE A 83 8.66 3.76 9.60
N LYS A 84 7.89 4.60 8.91
CA LYS A 84 7.18 5.73 9.51
C LYS A 84 5.69 5.47 9.36
N LEU A 85 4.99 5.48 10.50
CA LEU A 85 3.54 5.31 10.51
C LEU A 85 2.89 6.49 9.76
N PRO A 86 2.02 6.23 8.77
CA PRO A 86 1.45 7.32 8.00
C PRO A 86 0.34 8.04 8.74
N LYS A 87 0.26 9.36 8.54
CA LYS A 87 -0.91 10.14 8.96
C LYS A 87 -2.02 9.88 7.96
N LEU A 88 -3.12 9.29 8.42
CA LEU A 88 -4.25 8.95 7.58
C LEU A 88 -5.11 10.18 7.27
N ASN A 89 -5.55 10.25 6.02
CA ASN A 89 -6.69 11.06 5.61
C ASN A 89 -7.97 10.24 5.81
N PHE A 90 -8.89 10.71 6.67
CA PHE A 90 -10.16 10.02 6.93
C PHE A 90 -11.27 10.38 5.94
N GLU A 91 -11.02 11.35 5.06
CA GLU A 91 -11.94 11.72 3.98
C GLU A 91 -11.29 11.55 2.60
N PRO A 92 -10.73 10.36 2.28
CA PRO A 92 -10.11 10.14 0.98
C PRO A 92 -11.19 10.06 -0.11
N ALA A 93 -10.90 10.59 -1.30
CA ALA A 93 -11.71 10.33 -2.49
C ALA A 93 -11.43 8.92 -3.02
N ASP A 94 -10.17 8.49 -2.95
CA ASP A 94 -9.70 7.18 -3.36
C ASP A 94 -8.70 6.60 -2.34
N CYS A 95 -8.49 5.28 -2.35
CA CYS A 95 -7.49 4.61 -1.52
C CYS A 95 -6.08 5.18 -1.74
N ILE A 96 -5.79 5.72 -2.93
CA ILE A 96 -4.54 6.45 -3.20
C ILE A 96 -4.41 7.74 -2.38
N ASP A 97 -5.51 8.37 -1.96
CA ASP A 97 -5.52 9.63 -1.21
C ASP A 97 -5.52 9.40 0.30
N LEU A 98 -5.35 8.15 0.73
CA LEU A 98 -5.36 7.77 2.14
C LEU A 98 -4.16 8.36 2.90
N ILE A 99 -3.05 8.61 2.21
CA ILE A 99 -1.84 9.21 2.76
C ILE A 99 -1.38 10.39 1.92
N ASP A 100 -0.69 11.33 2.56
CA ASP A 100 0.03 12.38 1.85
C ASP A 100 1.37 11.86 1.33
N TRP A 101 1.41 11.54 0.03
CA TRP A 101 2.60 11.02 -0.65
C TRP A 101 3.81 11.96 -0.64
N SER A 102 3.62 13.27 -0.39
CA SER A 102 4.74 14.22 -0.31
C SER A 102 5.55 14.06 0.99
N ASN A 103 4.92 13.52 2.04
CA ASN A 103 5.50 13.37 3.37
C ASN A 103 6.22 12.03 3.59
N PHE A 104 6.22 11.13 2.60
CA PHE A 104 6.86 9.81 2.68
C PHE A 104 7.92 9.63 1.60
N VAL A 105 9.06 9.08 2.02
CA VAL A 105 10.04 8.55 1.07
C VAL A 105 9.46 7.26 0.49
N VAL A 106 9.08 7.30 -0.78
CA VAL A 106 8.57 6.11 -1.47
C VAL A 106 9.73 5.16 -1.74
N THR A 107 9.66 3.97 -1.15
CA THR A 107 10.56 2.84 -1.36
C THR A 107 9.92 1.78 -2.24
N GLU A 108 10.75 0.98 -2.90
CA GLU A 108 10.27 -0.17 -3.67
C GLU A 108 9.78 -1.28 -2.73
N PRO A 109 8.52 -1.76 -2.88
CA PRO A 109 8.03 -2.92 -2.14
C PRO A 109 8.95 -4.13 -2.34
N PRO A 110 9.30 -4.88 -1.28
CA PRO A 110 10.15 -6.07 -1.40
C PRO A 110 9.64 -7.05 -2.47
N LEU A 111 8.32 -7.22 -2.54
CA LEU A 111 7.65 -8.13 -3.47
C LEU A 111 7.82 -7.77 -4.95
N THR A 112 8.17 -6.52 -5.26
CA THR A 112 8.38 -6.10 -6.65
C THR A 112 9.85 -6.15 -7.06
N MET A 113 10.79 -6.35 -6.14
CA MET A 113 12.23 -6.26 -6.40
C MET A 113 12.73 -7.21 -7.49
N HIS A 114 12.16 -8.42 -7.58
CA HIS A 114 12.57 -9.43 -8.55
C HIS A 114 11.83 -9.32 -9.90
N ILE A 115 10.84 -8.42 -9.98
CA ILE A 115 10.04 -8.20 -11.19
C ILE A 115 10.79 -7.23 -12.11
N LYS A 116 11.35 -7.74 -13.20
CA LYS A 116 12.05 -6.92 -14.22
C LYS A 116 11.06 -6.14 -15.07
N ASP A 117 10.02 -6.81 -15.55
CA ASP A 117 9.06 -6.25 -16.51
C ASP A 117 7.82 -5.68 -15.82
N LEU A 118 8.02 -4.83 -14.80
CA LEU A 118 6.92 -4.22 -14.05
C LEU A 118 5.97 -3.40 -14.93
N LYS A 119 6.45 -2.92 -16.08
CA LYS A 119 5.66 -2.18 -17.08
C LYS A 119 4.54 -3.03 -17.71
N GLU A 120 4.66 -4.35 -17.68
CA GLU A 120 3.62 -5.27 -18.15
C GLU A 120 2.32 -5.13 -17.34
N MET A 121 2.41 -4.64 -16.09
CA MET A 121 1.25 -4.33 -15.24
C MET A 121 0.36 -3.24 -15.82
N CYS A 122 0.86 -2.41 -16.73
CA CYS A 122 0.08 -1.34 -17.36
C CYS A 122 -0.78 -1.83 -18.54
N LYS A 123 -0.66 -3.10 -18.98
CA LYS A 123 -1.44 -3.63 -20.10
C LYS A 123 -2.93 -3.78 -19.77
N GLU A 124 -3.79 -3.74 -20.79
CA GLU A 124 -5.25 -3.87 -20.65
C GLU A 124 -5.63 -5.26 -20.13
N GLN A 125 -4.94 -6.29 -20.63
CA GLN A 125 -5.01 -7.66 -20.16
C GLN A 125 -3.81 -7.88 -19.24
N PHE A 126 -3.92 -7.45 -17.98
CA PHE A 126 -2.84 -7.64 -17.01
C PHE A 126 -2.92 -9.05 -16.42
N PRO A 127 -1.79 -9.77 -16.29
CA PRO A 127 -1.79 -11.03 -15.57
C PRO A 127 -2.04 -10.75 -14.08
N VAL A 128 -2.89 -11.57 -13.45
CA VAL A 128 -2.96 -11.62 -11.99
C VAL A 128 -1.60 -12.11 -11.51
N ILE A 129 -0.71 -11.20 -11.09
CA ILE A 129 0.52 -11.60 -10.43
C ILE A 129 0.11 -12.21 -9.09
N THR A 130 0.31 -13.51 -8.96
CA THR A 130 0.40 -14.15 -7.66
C THR A 130 1.80 -13.88 -7.14
N PHE A 131 1.92 -13.04 -6.11
CA PHE A 131 3.18 -12.96 -5.37
C PHE A 131 3.50 -14.32 -4.76
N GLU A 132 4.79 -14.62 -4.63
CA GLU A 132 5.24 -15.86 -3.99
C GLU A 132 4.62 -15.95 -2.60
N GLU A 133 3.95 -17.08 -2.33
CA GLU A 133 3.22 -17.29 -1.10
C GLU A 133 4.20 -17.56 0.04
N PHE A 134 4.48 -16.55 0.86
CA PHE A 134 5.30 -16.75 2.05
C PHE A 134 4.45 -17.33 3.19
N SER A 135 4.88 -18.45 3.75
CA SER A 135 4.31 -19.01 4.97
C SER A 135 4.45 -18.01 6.12
N CYS A 136 3.36 -17.33 6.47
CA CYS A 136 3.32 -16.45 7.62
C CYS A 136 3.22 -17.31 8.89
N GLN A 137 4.31 -17.48 9.65
CA GLN A 137 4.19 -17.95 11.03
C GLN A 137 3.54 -16.81 11.83
N THR A 138 2.30 -17.00 12.27
CA THR A 138 1.63 -16.07 13.19
C THR A 138 2.29 -16.18 14.56
N GLN A 139 3.44 -15.54 14.74
CA GLN A 139 3.97 -15.32 16.08
C GLN A 139 3.17 -14.19 16.71
N SER A 140 2.48 -14.51 17.81
CA SER A 140 1.79 -13.50 18.63
C SER A 140 2.82 -12.49 19.10
N VAL A 141 2.62 -11.21 18.78
CA VAL A 141 3.32 -10.12 19.45
C VAL A 141 2.46 -9.78 20.66
N GLU A 142 2.72 -10.45 21.78
CA GLU A 142 2.27 -9.99 23.10
C GLU A 142 3.11 -8.80 23.57
#